data_AF-A0A502E574-F1
#
_entry.id   AF-A0A502E574-F1
#
_cell.length_a   1.000
_cell.length_b   1.000
_cell.length_c   1.000
_cell.angle_alpha   90.00
_cell.angle_beta   90.00
_cell.angle_gamma   90.00
#
_symmetry.space_group_name_H-M   'P 1'
#
loop_
_entity.id
_entity.type
_entity.pdbx_description
1 polymer ?
#
loop_
_entity_poly.entity_id
_entity_poly.type
_entity_poly.pdbx_seq_one_letter_code
_entity_poly.pdbx_strand_id
1 'polypeptide(L)'
;MLRPHERTRAGAGKNIFDYTYYRIAKFYFKRDGLSAFTALLTVSLIYAFFLMDFFFLGKDLFFYTEKGNQVYLLEKIVLLSILFLIFLYNKKRYKGKYFLFREKWSKESNKEKQIKGVLVILFIVSPLLLLLVIANAFGRTNF
;
A
#
# COMPACT_ATOMS: atom_id res chain seq x y z
N MET A 1 -9.07 28.10 -2.75
CA MET A 1 -10.24 27.78 -3.60
C MET A 1 -9.71 27.06 -4.84
N LEU A 2 -9.91 25.75 -4.99
CA LEU A 2 -9.36 24.97 -6.12
C LEU A 2 -10.26 25.09 -7.35
N ARG A 3 -9.66 25.10 -8.56
CA ARG A 3 -10.37 25.41 -9.82
C ARG A 3 -11.32 24.27 -10.24
N PRO A 4 -12.44 24.55 -10.93
CA PRO A 4 -13.44 23.55 -11.29
C PRO A 4 -12.91 22.34 -12.08
N HIS A 5 -11.94 22.56 -12.99
CA HIS A 5 -11.34 21.49 -13.79
C HIS A 5 -10.35 20.60 -13.02
N GLU A 6 -9.92 21.01 -11.83
CA GLU A 6 -9.13 20.16 -10.93
C GLU A 6 -10.01 19.21 -10.10
N ARG A 7 -11.32 19.48 -10.00
CA ARG A 7 -12.29 18.59 -9.32
C ARG A 7 -12.61 17.34 -10.16
N THR A 8 -12.60 17.46 -11.48
CA THR A 8 -12.89 16.35 -12.41
C THR A 8 -11.70 15.41 -12.64
N ARG A 9 -10.45 15.88 -12.42
CA ARG A 9 -9.26 15.01 -12.38
C ARG A 9 -8.98 14.43 -10.99
N ALA A 10 -9.64 14.93 -9.95
CA ALA A 10 -9.69 14.29 -8.64
C ALA A 10 -10.63 13.09 -8.70
N GLY A 11 -10.23 12.06 -9.47
CA GLY A 11 -10.66 10.70 -9.23
C GLY A 11 -10.19 10.31 -7.83
N ALA A 12 -10.89 10.78 -6.80
CA ALA A 12 -10.80 10.26 -5.46
C ALA A 12 -11.30 8.84 -5.57
N GLY A 13 -10.38 7.91 -5.83
CA GLY A 13 -10.69 6.55 -6.21
C GLY A 13 -11.63 5.94 -5.18
N LYS A 14 -12.59 5.16 -5.67
CA LYS A 14 -13.33 4.19 -4.84
C LYS A 14 -12.40 3.04 -4.37
N ASN A 15 -11.09 3.23 -4.35
CA ASN A 15 -10.11 2.18 -4.14
C ASN A 15 -9.72 2.08 -2.67
N ILE A 16 -9.53 0.85 -2.19
CA ILE A 16 -9.17 0.52 -0.82
C ILE A 16 -7.87 1.20 -0.36
N PHE A 17 -6.94 1.49 -1.28
CA PHE A 17 -5.71 2.24 -0.98
C PHE A 17 -5.99 3.67 -0.51
N ASP A 18 -6.84 4.42 -1.20
CA ASP A 18 -7.16 5.81 -0.83
C ASP A 18 -7.91 5.84 0.51
N TYR A 19 -8.78 4.85 0.75
CA TYR A 19 -9.48 4.70 2.03
C TYR A 19 -8.54 4.33 3.17
N THR A 20 -7.61 3.39 2.93
CA THR A 20 -6.56 3.00 3.87
C THR A 20 -5.69 4.19 4.24
N TYR A 21 -5.22 4.95 3.24
CA TYR A 21 -4.50 6.20 3.45
C TYR A 21 -5.29 7.15 4.37
N TYR A 22 -6.56 7.40 4.06
CA TYR A 22 -7.40 8.29 4.87
C TYR A 22 -7.55 7.82 6.31
N ARG A 23 -7.82 6.53 6.54
CA ARG A 23 -8.05 5.99 7.88
C ARG A 23 -6.79 6.09 8.74
N ILE A 24 -5.63 5.76 8.18
CA ILE A 24 -4.35 5.88 8.88
C ILE A 24 -4.01 7.36 9.11
N ALA A 25 -4.21 8.21 8.11
CA ALA A 25 -3.96 9.65 8.22
C ALA A 25 -4.84 10.28 9.30
N LYS A 26 -6.10 9.86 9.40
CA LYS A 26 -7.03 10.32 10.44
C LYS A 26 -6.60 9.86 11.83
N PHE A 27 -6.16 8.60 11.95
CA PHE A 27 -5.70 8.04 13.23
C PHE A 27 -4.45 8.77 13.74
N TYR A 28 -3.46 8.99 12.87
CA TYR A 28 -2.21 9.68 13.21
C TYR A 28 -2.26 11.20 13.01
N PHE A 29 -3.43 11.79 12.80
CA PHE A 29 -3.54 13.22 12.46
C PHE A 29 -2.94 14.14 13.53
N LYS A 30 -3.06 13.77 14.82
CA LYS A 30 -2.47 14.54 15.93
C LYS A 30 -0.94 14.62 15.84
N ARG A 31 -0.29 13.60 15.28
CA ARG A 31 1.17 13.52 15.15
C ARG A 31 1.65 14.09 13.83
N ASP A 32 1.02 13.70 12.73
CA ASP A 32 1.52 13.97 11.39
C ASP A 32 0.92 15.23 10.76
N GLY A 33 -0.20 15.71 11.31
CA GLY A 33 -0.97 16.83 10.76
C GLY A 33 -1.33 16.62 9.29
N LEU A 34 -1.15 17.68 8.49
CA LEU A 34 -1.48 17.70 7.06
C LEU A 34 -0.53 16.90 6.19
N SER A 35 0.68 16.60 6.69
CA SER A 35 1.66 15.81 5.95
C SER A 35 1.20 14.35 5.79
N ALA A 36 0.47 13.84 6.80
CA ALA A 36 0.02 12.45 6.90
C ALA A 36 1.11 11.43 6.55
N PHE A 37 2.34 11.70 7.02
CA PHE A 37 3.54 10.98 6.64
C PHE A 37 3.46 9.48 6.95
N THR A 38 2.91 9.10 8.11
CA THR A 38 2.71 7.69 8.49
C THR A 38 1.78 6.98 7.53
N ALA A 39 0.69 7.63 7.11
CA ALA A 39 -0.24 7.06 6.15
C ALA A 39 0.40 6.87 4.78
N LEU A 40 1.23 7.84 4.36
CA LEU A 40 1.99 7.77 3.13
C LEU A 40 2.98 6.59 3.16
N LEU A 41 3.75 6.45 4.24
CA LEU A 41 4.68 5.33 4.42
C LEU A 41 3.95 4.00 4.44
N THR A 42 2.85 3.89 5.20
CA THR A 42 2.11 2.64 5.33
C THR A 42 1.58 2.17 3.99
N VAL A 43 0.95 3.05 3.21
CA VAL A 43 0.46 2.70 1.86
C VAL A 43 1.61 2.32 0.92
N SER A 44 2.76 2.99 1.04
CA SER A 44 3.95 2.64 0.27
C SER A 44 4.49 1.26 0.63
N LEU A 45 4.49 0.89 1.91
CA LEU A 45 4.87 -0.44 2.39
C LEU A 45 3.91 -1.53 1.91
N ILE A 46 2.60 -1.27 1.89
CA ILE A 46 1.63 -2.23 1.35
C ILE A 46 1.91 -2.49 -0.14
N TYR A 47 2.09 -1.43 -0.93
CA TYR A 47 2.47 -1.57 -2.35
C TYR A 47 3.79 -2.33 -2.52
N ALA A 48 4.77 -2.04 -1.68
CA ALA A 48 6.06 -2.70 -1.68
C ALA A 48 5.95 -4.20 -1.42
N PHE A 49 5.20 -4.62 -0.39
CA PHE A 49 5.05 -6.02 -0.06
C PHE A 49 4.35 -6.79 -1.17
N PHE A 50 3.24 -6.27 -1.71
CA PHE A 50 2.60 -6.92 -2.88
C PHE A 50 3.56 -7.09 -4.04
N LEU A 51 4.38 -6.07 -4.35
CA LEU A 51 5.34 -6.18 -5.43
C LEU A 51 6.43 -7.22 -5.12
N MET A 52 6.91 -7.29 -3.87
CA MET A 52 7.86 -8.32 -3.45
C MET A 52 7.25 -9.72 -3.58
N ASP A 53 5.99 -9.91 -3.19
CA ASP A 53 5.28 -11.19 -3.33
C ASP A 53 5.24 -11.62 -4.80
N PHE A 54 4.89 -10.70 -5.72
CA PHE A 54 4.90 -10.98 -7.16
C PHE A 54 6.31 -11.23 -7.71
N PHE A 55 7.31 -10.51 -7.21
CA PHE A 55 8.69 -10.71 -7.60
C PHE A 55 9.19 -12.12 -7.22
N PHE A 56 8.94 -12.55 -5.98
CA PHE A 56 9.31 -13.88 -5.52
C PHE A 56 8.51 -14.98 -6.23
N LEU A 57 7.21 -14.78 -6.43
CA LEU A 57 6.38 -15.70 -7.22
C LEU A 57 6.91 -15.84 -8.65
N GLY A 58 7.27 -14.74 -9.31
CA GLY A 58 7.86 -14.77 -10.65
C GLY A 58 9.22 -15.48 -10.67
N LYS A 59 10.05 -15.25 -9.65
CA LYS A 59 11.32 -15.97 -9.49
C LYS A 59 11.09 -17.48 -9.39
N ASP A 60 10.15 -17.91 -8.56
CA ASP A 60 9.86 -19.32 -8.34
C ASP A 60 9.22 -20.01 -9.56
N LEU A 61 8.38 -19.30 -10.33
CA LEU A 61 7.75 -19.83 -11.54
C LEU A 61 8.69 -19.94 -12.74
N PHE A 62 9.56 -18.96 -12.96
CA PHE A 62 10.38 -18.86 -14.18
C PHE A 62 11.83 -19.30 -14.00
N PHE A 63 12.36 -19.22 -12.78
CA PHE A 63 13.74 -19.52 -12.48
C PHE A 63 13.80 -20.64 -11.44
N TYR A 64 13.57 -21.87 -11.90
CA TYR A 64 13.70 -23.10 -11.10
C TYR A 64 15.17 -23.31 -10.71
N THR A 65 15.64 -22.50 -9.76
CA THR A 65 17.06 -22.44 -9.41
C THR A 65 17.29 -23.32 -8.20
N GLU A 66 17.93 -24.47 -8.41
CA GLU A 66 18.37 -25.37 -7.33
C GLU A 66 19.38 -24.71 -6.38
N LYS A 67 20.02 -23.62 -6.81
CA LYS A 67 20.89 -22.80 -5.94
C LYS A 67 20.00 -21.84 -5.16
N GLY A 68 19.99 -22.04 -3.84
CA GLY A 68 19.08 -21.42 -2.87
C GLY A 68 18.91 -19.91 -2.99
N ASN A 69 17.90 -19.41 -2.27
CA ASN A 69 17.31 -18.07 -2.21
C ASN A 69 18.27 -16.87 -1.94
N GLN A 70 19.44 -16.85 -2.56
CA GLN A 70 20.36 -15.73 -2.51
C GLN A 70 19.83 -14.61 -3.40
N VAL A 71 19.68 -13.43 -2.79
CA VAL A 71 19.36 -12.20 -3.49
C VAL A 71 20.68 -11.51 -3.83
N TYR A 72 20.99 -11.38 -5.12
CA TYR A 72 22.22 -10.75 -5.59
C TYR A 72 22.21 -9.25 -5.31
N LEU A 73 23.39 -8.62 -5.21
CA LEU A 73 23.50 -7.18 -4.95
C LEU A 73 22.71 -6.34 -5.98
N LEU A 74 22.73 -6.75 -7.25
CA LEU A 74 21.95 -6.10 -8.31
C LEU A 74 20.44 -6.17 -8.04
N GLU A 75 19.93 -7.34 -7.63
CA GLU A 75 18.51 -7.50 -7.27
C GLU A 75 18.14 -6.60 -6.08
N LYS A 76 19.01 -6.50 -5.07
CA LYS A 76 18.79 -5.58 -3.92
C LYS A 76 18.70 -4.12 -4.36
N ILE A 77 19.58 -3.69 -5.26
CA ILE A 77 19.58 -2.32 -5.81
C ILE A 77 18.28 -2.07 -6.59
N VAL A 78 17.89 -3.00 -7.45
CA VAL A 78 16.65 -2.91 -8.24
C VAL A 78 15.43 -2.82 -7.31
N LEU A 79 15.33 -3.69 -6.31
CA LEU A 79 14.24 -3.66 -5.33
C LEU A 79 14.22 -2.31 -4.58
N LEU A 80 15.35 -1.83 -4.10
CA LEU A 80 15.44 -0.54 -3.40
C LEU A 80 15.03 0.64 -4.30
N SER A 81 15.45 0.63 -5.56
CA SER A 81 15.03 1.63 -6.55
C SER A 81 13.52 1.60 -6.75
N ILE A 82 12.91 0.42 -6.86
CA ILE A 82 11.45 0.32 -7.02
C ILE A 82 10.71 0.80 -5.76
N LEU A 83 11.18 0.45 -4.56
CA LEU A 83 10.62 0.96 -3.31
C LEU A 83 10.65 2.49 -3.26
N PHE A 84 11.76 3.08 -3.67
CA PHE A 84 11.91 4.53 -3.73
C PHE A 84 10.93 5.15 -4.75
N LEU A 85 10.78 4.55 -5.93
CA LEU A 85 9.82 4.98 -6.94
C LEU A 85 8.36 4.88 -6.45
N ILE A 86 7.99 3.80 -5.76
CA ILE A 86 6.66 3.63 -5.13
C ILE A 86 6.41 4.76 -4.13
N PHE A 87 7.38 5.04 -3.27
CA PHE A 87 7.26 6.13 -2.30
C PHE A 87 7.07 7.48 -2.99
N LEU A 88 7.87 7.80 -4.01
CA LEU A 88 7.73 9.05 -4.78
C LEU A 88 6.38 9.15 -5.49
N TYR A 89 5.92 8.04 -6.09
CA TYR A 89 4.61 7.95 -6.72
C TYR A 89 3.50 8.24 -5.70
N ASN A 90 3.51 7.57 -4.55
CA ASN A 90 2.52 7.78 -3.50
C ASN A 90 2.60 9.17 -2.89
N LYS A 91 3.81 9.73 -2.73
CA LYS A 91 4.01 11.09 -2.23
C LYS A 91 3.34 12.09 -3.17
N LYS A 92 3.55 11.96 -4.48
CA LYS A 92 2.87 12.79 -5.48
C LYS A 92 1.36 12.55 -5.49
N ARG A 93 0.91 11.29 -5.40
CA ARG A 93 -0.51 10.91 -5.41
C ARG A 93 -1.28 11.48 -4.24
N TYR A 94 -0.73 11.47 -3.03
CA TYR A 94 -1.46 11.77 -1.79
C TYR A 94 -1.18 13.16 -1.19
N LYS A 95 -0.19 13.90 -1.71
CA LYS A 95 0.16 15.24 -1.23
C LYS A 95 -1.09 16.13 -1.10
N GLY A 96 -1.38 16.59 0.11
CA GLY A 96 -2.48 17.51 0.41
C GLY A 96 -3.90 16.93 0.27
N LYS A 97 -4.05 15.62 -0.02
CA LYS A 97 -5.38 15.02 -0.28
C LYS A 97 -6.15 14.64 0.99
N TYR A 98 -5.55 14.77 2.17
CA TYR A 98 -6.20 14.42 3.43
C TYR A 98 -7.57 15.09 3.61
N PHE A 99 -7.68 16.40 3.37
CA PHE A 99 -8.95 17.12 3.52
C PHE A 99 -10.00 16.68 2.52
N LEU A 100 -9.60 16.44 1.27
CA LEU A 100 -10.48 15.94 0.22
C LEU A 100 -11.07 14.57 0.59
N PHE A 101 -10.23 13.69 1.16
CA PHE A 101 -10.68 12.41 1.68
C PHE A 101 -11.54 12.52 2.95
N ARG A 102 -11.20 13.45 3.85
CA ARG A 102 -12.01 13.74 5.03
C ARG A 102 -13.40 14.20 4.63
N GLU A 103 -13.53 15.11 3.68
CA GLU A 103 -14.82 15.58 3.19
C GLU A 103 -15.65 14.40 2.65
N LYS A 104 -15.03 13.57 1.79
CA LYS A 104 -15.66 12.39 1.19
C LYS A 104 -16.17 11.37 2.21
N TRP A 105 -15.39 11.06 3.25
CA TRP A 105 -15.69 9.98 4.20
C TRP A 105 -16.11 10.46 5.60
N SER A 106 -16.31 11.77 5.78
CA SER A 106 -16.78 12.34 7.06
C SER A 106 -18.21 11.90 7.41
N LYS A 107 -19.06 11.76 6.39
CA LYS A 107 -20.50 11.49 6.52
C LYS A 107 -20.86 9.99 6.53
N GLU A 108 -19.89 9.09 6.63
CA GLU A 108 -20.15 7.64 6.70
C GLU A 108 -20.92 7.29 7.99
N SER A 109 -21.88 6.38 7.87
CA SER A 109 -22.61 5.82 9.02
C SER A 109 -21.69 4.97 9.90
N ASN A 110 -22.09 4.71 11.15
CA ASN A 110 -21.29 3.91 12.09
C ASN A 110 -21.04 2.48 11.58
N LYS A 111 -22.04 1.84 10.97
CA LYS A 111 -21.92 0.50 10.39
C LYS A 111 -20.93 0.48 9.22
N GLU A 112 -21.01 1.45 8.30
CA GLU A 112 -20.06 1.55 7.18
C GLU A 112 -18.62 1.77 7.66
N LYS A 113 -18.44 2.63 8.67
CA LYS A 113 -17.11 2.88 9.27
C LYS A 113 -16.50 1.63 9.88
N GLN A 114 -17.29 0.76 10.49
CA GLN A 114 -16.83 -0.50 11.06
C GLN A 114 -16.45 -1.49 9.97
N ILE A 115 -17.35 -1.75 9.01
CA ILE A 115 -17.10 -2.70 7.91
C ILE A 115 -15.85 -2.29 7.13
N LYS A 116 -15.77 -1.03 6.69
CA LYS A 116 -14.62 -0.54 5.94
C LYS A 116 -13.35 -0.48 6.80
N GLY A 117 -13.49 -0.32 8.12
CA GLY A 117 -12.38 -0.42 9.07
C GLY A 117 -11.78 -1.83 9.09
N VAL A 118 -12.63 -2.86 9.15
CA VAL A 118 -12.20 -4.27 9.04
C VAL A 118 -11.53 -4.53 7.69
N LEU A 119 -12.11 -4.01 6.59
CA LEU A 119 -11.49 -4.13 5.26
C LEU A 119 -10.09 -3.49 5.19
N VAL A 120 -9.85 -2.38 5.87
CA VAL A 120 -8.51 -1.78 5.94
C VAL A 120 -7.52 -2.69 6.67
N ILE A 121 -7.95 -3.31 7.78
CA ILE A 121 -7.09 -4.24 8.53
C ILE A 121 -6.77 -5.46 7.66
N LEU A 122 -7.78 -6.08 7.06
CA LEU A 122 -7.60 -7.20 6.14
C LEU A 122 -6.68 -6.81 4.98
N PHE A 123 -6.83 -5.61 4.42
CA PHE A 123 -6.00 -5.13 3.34
C PHE A 123 -4.53 -4.91 3.73
N ILE A 124 -4.27 -4.36 4.93
CA ILE A 124 -2.90 -4.20 5.44
C ILE A 124 -2.22 -5.57 5.65
N VAL A 125 -2.96 -6.56 6.13
CA VAL A 125 -2.45 -7.91 6.42
C VAL A 125 -2.39 -8.78 5.16
N SER A 126 -3.17 -8.47 4.12
CA SER A 126 -3.28 -9.28 2.91
C SER A 126 -1.97 -9.60 2.16
N PRO A 127 -0.96 -8.70 2.03
CA PRO A 127 0.31 -9.11 1.42
C PRO A 127 1.04 -10.18 2.25
N LEU A 128 0.98 -10.13 3.59
CA LEU A 128 1.56 -11.18 4.44
C LEU A 128 0.83 -12.52 4.25
N LEU A 129 -0.49 -12.49 4.09
CA LEU A 129 -1.27 -13.69 3.77
C LEU A 129 -0.91 -14.23 2.38
N LEU A 130 -0.70 -13.36 1.39
CA LEU A 130 -0.27 -13.75 0.06
C LEU A 130 1.11 -14.44 0.09
N LEU A 131 2.06 -13.87 0.82
CA LEU A 131 3.37 -14.47 1.05
C LEU A 131 3.26 -15.86 1.67
N LEU A 132 2.41 -16.04 2.70
CA LEU A 132 2.18 -17.34 3.32
C LEU A 132 1.60 -18.35 2.31
N VAL A 133 0.64 -17.94 1.49
CA VAL A 133 0.06 -18.81 0.45
C VAL A 133 1.12 -19.25 -0.56
N ILE A 134 1.96 -18.33 -1.03
CA ILE A 134 3.07 -18.63 -1.96
C ILE A 134 4.05 -19.61 -1.28
N ALA A 135 4.50 -19.31 -0.07
CA ALA A 135 5.44 -20.15 0.66
C ALA A 135 4.94 -21.60 0.84
N ASN A 136 3.66 -21.77 1.17
CA ASN A 136 3.04 -23.10 1.31
C ASN A 136 2.88 -23.80 -0.05
N ALA A 137 2.46 -23.07 -1.10
CA ALA A 137 2.26 -23.65 -2.43
C ALA A 137 3.57 -24.16 -3.06
N PHE A 138 4.70 -23.52 -2.76
CA PHE A 138 6.03 -23.88 -3.29
C PHE A 138 6.91 -24.63 -2.27
N GLY A 139 6.35 -25.08 -1.14
CA GLY A 139 7.03 -25.96 -0.18
C GLY A 139 8.20 -25.32 0.58
N ARG A 140 8.23 -23.99 0.73
CA ARG A 140 9.30 -23.25 1.43
C ARG A 140 8.78 -22.65 2.74
N THR A 141 8.66 -23.47 3.79
CA THR A 141 8.30 -23.00 5.15
C THR A 141 9.50 -22.60 6.01
N ASN A 142 10.71 -22.59 5.47
CA ASN A 142 11.90 -22.15 6.20
C ASN A 142 12.07 -20.64 6.01
N PHE A 143 11.35 -19.86 6.83
CA PHE A 143 11.64 -18.44 7.07
C PHE A 143 12.71 -18.30 8.16
#